data_AF-A0A3P7JM68-F1
#
_entry.id   AF-A0A3P7JM68-F1
#
_cell.length_a   1.000
_cell.length_b   1.000
_cell.length_c   1.000
_cell.angle_alpha   90.00
_cell.angle_beta   90.00
_cell.angle_gamma   90.00
#
_symmetry.space_group_name_H-M   'P 1'
#
loop_
_entity.id
_entity.type
_entity.pdbx_description
1 polymer ?
#
loop_
_entity_poly.entity_id
_entity_poly.type
_entity_poly.pdbx_seq_one_letter_code
_entity_poly.pdbx_strand_id
1 'polypeptide(L)'
;MSAPPPAAGVEDSADRNVEMWKIKRLIKSLELARGNGTSMISLIIPPRDQIARVQKMLADEYGTASNIKSRVNRLSVLGAITSVQGRLKLYSKVPPNGLVVYCGTIVTDEGKEKKVNIDFEPFKPINTSLYLCDNKFHTEALQEEQVVKTSSSDVNSFYFSKVLDSNITYNCIGITRIRS
;
A
#
# COMPACT_ATOMS: atom_id res chain seq x y z
N MET A 1 35.76 11.61 42.17
CA MET A 1 34.41 11.20 41.74
C MET A 1 34.22 11.61 40.30
N SER A 2 34.06 10.67 39.38
CA SER A 2 33.63 10.96 38.00
C SER A 2 32.78 9.78 37.55
N ALA A 3 31.45 9.92 37.63
CA ALA A 3 30.52 8.91 37.14
C ALA A 3 30.59 8.87 35.61
N PRO A 4 30.67 7.68 34.98
CA PRO A 4 30.54 7.56 33.53
C PRO A 4 29.08 7.86 33.10
N PRO A 5 28.88 8.51 31.94
CA PRO A 5 27.53 8.83 31.44
C PRO A 5 26.74 7.55 31.10
N PRO A 6 25.42 7.53 31.31
CA PRO A 6 24.58 6.38 30.98
C PRO A 6 24.51 6.18 29.46
N ALA A 7 24.86 4.99 29.00
CA ALA A 7 24.76 4.58 27.60
C ALA A 7 23.29 4.52 27.17
N ALA A 8 22.86 5.49 26.36
CA ALA A 8 21.60 5.47 25.63
C ALA A 8 21.67 4.42 24.51
N GLY A 9 20.79 3.42 24.53
CA GLY A 9 20.73 2.43 23.44
C GLY A 9 19.77 1.25 23.59
N VAL A 10 18.82 1.27 24.52
CA VAL A 10 17.90 0.13 24.74
C VAL A 10 16.42 0.47 24.45
N GLU A 11 16.03 1.74 24.39
CA GLU A 11 14.63 2.14 24.19
C GLU A 11 14.14 2.02 22.72
N ASP A 12 15.03 2.12 21.73
CA ASP A 12 14.66 2.09 20.30
C ASP A 12 14.02 0.77 19.81
N SER A 13 14.22 -0.34 20.53
CA SER A 13 13.74 -1.65 20.08
C SER A 13 12.25 -1.89 20.41
N ALA A 14 11.76 -1.34 21.52
CA ALA A 14 10.34 -1.39 21.86
C ALA A 14 9.52 -0.48 20.93
N ASP A 15 10.01 0.74 20.65
CA ASP A 15 9.34 1.69 19.77
C ASP A 15 9.24 1.18 18.33
N ARG A 16 10.33 0.61 17.80
CA ARG A 16 10.34 -0.05 16.48
C ARG A 16 9.33 -1.20 16.39
N ASN A 17 9.16 -1.99 17.46
CA ASN A 17 8.19 -3.07 17.49
C ASN A 17 6.75 -2.55 17.51
N VAL A 18 6.48 -1.45 18.22
CA VAL A 18 5.17 -0.79 18.26
C VAL A 18 4.82 -0.21 16.89
N GLU A 19 5.76 0.44 16.21
CA GLU A 19 5.54 0.99 14.87
C GLU A 19 5.34 -0.09 13.82
N MET A 20 6.11 -1.17 13.88
CA MET A 20 5.89 -2.33 13.01
C MET A 20 4.50 -2.94 13.23
N TRP A 21 4.04 -3.00 14.48
CA TRP A 21 2.69 -3.47 14.79
C TRP A 21 1.61 -2.53 14.23
N LYS A 22 1.82 -1.22 14.30
CA LYS A 22 0.92 -0.23 13.68
C LYS A 22 0.81 -0.46 12.17
N ILE A 23 1.93 -0.63 11.46
CA ILE A 23 1.88 -0.87 10.00
C ILE A 23 1.21 -2.22 9.68
N LYS A 24 1.54 -3.29 10.40
CA LYS A 24 0.87 -4.60 10.21
C LYS A 24 -0.64 -4.51 10.43
N ARG A 25 -1.09 -3.73 11.42
CA ARG A 25 -2.51 -3.48 11.67
C ARG A 25 -3.15 -2.63 10.57
N LEU A 26 -2.45 -1.64 10.05
CA LEU A 26 -2.90 -0.82 8.92
C LEU A 26 -3.05 -1.68 7.65
N ILE A 27 -2.10 -2.55 7.33
CA ILE A 27 -2.17 -3.47 6.19
C ILE A 27 -3.40 -4.37 6.31
N LYS A 28 -3.63 -4.98 7.48
CA LYS A 28 -4.85 -5.79 7.72
C LYS A 28 -6.13 -4.96 7.56
N SER A 29 -6.15 -3.73 8.06
CA SER A 29 -7.30 -2.84 7.90
C SER A 29 -7.55 -2.44 6.45
N LEU A 30 -6.48 -2.25 5.66
CA LEU A 30 -6.54 -1.90 4.24
C LEU A 30 -6.98 -3.09 3.38
N GLU A 31 -6.56 -4.32 3.70
CA GLU A 31 -7.05 -5.53 3.03
C GLU A 31 -8.55 -5.78 3.26
N LEU A 32 -9.04 -5.49 4.47
CA LEU A 32 -10.46 -5.61 4.83
C LEU A 32 -11.32 -4.50 4.24
N ALA A 33 -10.73 -3.33 4.00
CA ALA A 33 -11.41 -2.18 3.43
C ALA A 33 -11.65 -2.38 1.92
N ARG A 34 -12.86 -2.83 1.57
CA ARG A 34 -13.32 -2.87 0.17
C ARG A 34 -14.10 -1.60 -0.19
N GLY A 35 -13.74 -0.99 -1.31
CA GLY A 35 -14.46 0.14 -1.89
C GLY A 35 -15.59 -0.34 -2.80
N ASN A 36 -16.59 0.51 -3.02
CA ASN A 36 -17.73 0.22 -3.91
C ASN A 36 -17.43 0.66 -5.36
N GLY A 37 -16.27 0.25 -5.89
CA GLY A 37 -15.81 0.61 -7.25
C GLY A 37 -14.29 0.70 -7.41
N THR A 38 -13.85 1.21 -8.57
CA THR A 38 -12.43 1.44 -8.95
C THR A 38 -11.94 2.80 -8.44
N SER A 39 -11.63 2.87 -7.15
CA SER A 39 -11.29 4.12 -6.46
C SER A 39 -10.06 4.01 -5.58
N MET A 40 -9.38 2.86 -5.60
CA MET A 40 -8.27 2.56 -4.69
C MET A 40 -6.97 2.78 -5.44
N ILE A 41 -6.31 3.89 -5.17
CA ILE A 41 -5.00 4.21 -5.71
C ILE A 41 -3.94 3.75 -4.72
N SER A 42 -3.04 2.90 -5.21
CA SER A 42 -1.81 2.49 -4.54
C SER A 42 -0.65 3.15 -5.25
N LEU A 43 0.02 4.09 -4.58
CA LEU A 43 1.16 4.81 -5.12
C LEU A 43 2.39 4.58 -4.22
N ILE A 44 3.47 4.11 -4.82
CA ILE A 44 4.76 3.89 -4.17
C ILE A 44 5.81 4.70 -4.92
N ILE A 45 6.52 5.54 -4.19
CA ILE A 45 7.53 6.46 -4.71
C ILE A 45 8.89 6.09 -4.12
N PRO A 46 9.87 5.69 -4.94
CA PRO A 46 11.19 5.33 -4.44
C PRO A 46 12.00 6.56 -4.01
N PRO A 47 12.96 6.40 -3.07
CA PRO A 47 13.83 7.48 -2.62
C PRO A 47 14.89 7.75 -3.69
N ARG A 48 14.56 8.62 -4.63
CA ARG A 48 15.40 9.18 -5.72
C ARG A 48 14.52 9.87 -6.75
N ASP A 49 13.23 9.56 -6.77
CA ASP A 49 12.29 10.20 -7.69
C ASP A 49 11.91 11.61 -7.22
N GLN A 50 11.50 12.44 -8.18
CA GLN A 50 11.05 13.79 -7.90
C GLN A 50 9.53 13.83 -7.81
N ILE A 51 9.02 14.52 -6.80
CA ILE A 51 7.57 14.71 -6.61
C ILE A 51 6.93 15.35 -7.85
N ALA A 52 7.62 16.29 -8.51
CA ALA A 52 7.15 16.93 -9.73
C ALA A 52 6.88 15.93 -10.87
N ARG A 53 7.69 14.87 -10.99
CA ARG A 53 7.49 13.83 -12.00
C ARG A 53 6.22 13.04 -11.74
N VAL A 54 5.99 12.66 -10.48
CA VAL A 54 4.78 11.94 -10.05
C VAL A 54 3.55 12.84 -10.20
N GLN A 55 3.64 14.13 -9.86
CA GLN A 55 2.57 15.09 -10.09
C GLN A 55 2.18 15.22 -11.56
N LYS A 56 3.17 15.25 -12.46
CA LYS A 56 2.94 15.27 -13.91
C LYS A 56 2.24 13.99 -14.39
N MET A 57 2.73 12.82 -13.98
CA MET A 57 2.08 11.53 -14.28
C MET A 57 0.61 11.53 -13.83
N LEU A 58 0.33 11.97 -12.60
CA LEU A 58 -1.04 12.04 -12.07
C LEU A 58 -1.91 13.04 -12.86
N ALA A 59 -1.34 14.12 -13.40
CA ALA A 59 -2.07 15.08 -14.23
C ALA A 59 -2.43 14.48 -15.61
N ASP A 60 -1.52 13.72 -16.20
CA ASP A 60 -1.75 12.99 -17.45
C ASP A 60 -2.81 11.89 -17.26
N GLU A 61 -2.74 11.17 -16.13
CA GLU A 61 -3.76 10.19 -15.71
C GLU A 61 -5.12 10.83 -15.45
N TYR A 62 -5.15 12.05 -14.88
CA TYR A 62 -6.40 12.81 -14.68
C TYR A 62 -7.06 13.14 -16.02
N GLY A 63 -6.28 13.61 -17.01
CA GLY A 63 -6.76 13.90 -18.36
C GLY A 63 -7.28 12.65 -19.06
N THR A 64 -6.60 11.52 -18.90
CA THR A 64 -7.01 10.24 -19.49
C THR A 64 -8.27 9.69 -18.81
N ALA A 65 -8.38 9.81 -17.49
CA ALA A 65 -9.54 9.38 -16.71
C ALA A 65 -10.82 10.18 -17.05
N SER A 66 -10.69 11.43 -17.52
CA SER A 66 -11.82 12.24 -18.01
C SER A 66 -12.56 11.57 -19.19
N ASN A 67 -11.85 10.77 -19.98
CA ASN A 67 -12.41 10.09 -21.16
C ASN A 67 -13.14 8.77 -20.83
N ILE A 68 -13.18 8.36 -19.55
CA ILE A 68 -13.92 7.16 -19.11
C ILE A 68 -15.42 7.36 -19.39
N LYS A 69 -16.03 6.40 -20.11
CA LYS A 69 -17.44 6.43 -20.54
C LYS A 69 -18.42 6.37 -19.35
N SER A 70 -18.10 5.57 -18.33
CA SER A 70 -18.93 5.47 -17.13
C SER A 70 -18.79 6.74 -16.28
N ARG A 71 -19.89 7.49 -16.12
CA ARG A 71 -19.93 8.71 -15.30
C ARG A 71 -19.52 8.43 -13.85
N VAL A 72 -19.96 7.31 -13.28
CA VAL A 72 -19.73 6.95 -11.87
C VAL A 72 -18.27 6.59 -11.63
N ASN A 73 -17.68 5.74 -12.49
CA ASN A 73 -16.26 5.38 -12.39
C ASN A 73 -15.36 6.59 -12.66
N ARG A 74 -15.73 7.44 -13.63
CA ARG A 74 -15.00 8.67 -13.92
C ARG A 74 -14.93 9.58 -12.69
N LEU A 75 -16.07 9.89 -12.07
CA LEU A 75 -16.09 10.75 -10.87
C LEU A 75 -15.26 10.14 -9.72
N SER A 76 -15.30 8.81 -9.60
CA SER A 76 -14.56 8.08 -8.58
C SER A 76 -13.04 8.15 -8.78
N VAL A 77 -12.56 7.90 -10.00
CA VAL A 77 -11.13 7.96 -10.35
C VAL A 77 -10.61 9.40 -10.28
N LEU A 78 -11.35 10.36 -10.82
CA LEU A 78 -10.97 11.78 -10.75
C LEU A 78 -10.86 12.25 -9.30
N GLY A 79 -11.84 11.89 -8.45
CA GLY A 79 -11.82 12.23 -7.02
C GLY A 79 -10.64 11.62 -6.27
N ALA A 80 -10.26 10.38 -6.61
CA ALA A 80 -9.10 9.71 -6.03
C ALA A 80 -7.79 10.39 -6.45
N ILE A 81 -7.61 10.70 -7.75
CA ILE A 81 -6.41 11.38 -8.27
C ILE A 81 -6.26 12.77 -7.63
N THR A 82 -7.33 13.57 -7.57
CA THR A 82 -7.30 14.88 -6.91
C THR A 82 -6.89 14.77 -5.43
N SER A 83 -7.34 13.71 -4.75
CA SER A 83 -6.98 13.47 -3.35
C SER A 83 -5.49 13.15 -3.18
N VAL A 84 -4.93 12.31 -4.06
CA VAL A 84 -3.49 11.99 -4.08
C VAL A 84 -2.67 13.25 -4.38
N GLN A 85 -3.07 14.04 -5.38
CA GLN A 85 -2.40 15.30 -5.72
C GLN A 85 -2.41 16.28 -4.53
N GLY A 86 -3.52 16.35 -3.79
CA GLY A 86 -3.62 17.15 -2.57
C GLY A 86 -2.63 16.72 -1.48
N ARG A 87 -2.51 15.41 -1.22
CA ARG A 87 -1.52 14.87 -0.27
C ARG A 87 -0.08 15.11 -0.74
N LEU A 88 0.17 14.89 -2.03
CA LEU A 88 1.49 15.01 -2.61
C LEU A 88 2.03 16.45 -2.61
N LYS A 89 1.15 17.47 -2.58
CA LYS A 89 1.54 18.89 -2.41
C LYS A 89 2.12 19.22 -1.04
N LEU A 90 1.77 18.46 0.01
CA LEU A 90 2.31 18.67 1.35
C LEU A 90 3.79 18.27 1.45
N TYR A 91 4.21 17.36 0.57
CA TYR A 91 5.61 16.93 0.48
C TYR A 91 6.30 17.72 -0.63
N SER A 92 7.32 18.51 -0.26
CA SER A 92 8.17 19.22 -1.25
C SER A 92 9.30 18.33 -1.77
N LYS A 93 9.73 17.33 -0.97
CA LYS A 93 10.79 16.38 -1.31
C LYS A 93 10.41 14.97 -0.86
N VAL A 94 10.81 13.95 -1.63
CA VAL A 94 10.62 12.55 -1.24
C VAL A 94 11.58 12.23 -0.08
N PRO A 95 11.08 11.64 1.03
CA PRO A 95 11.93 11.20 2.14
C PRO A 95 12.93 10.10 1.69
N PRO A 96 14.05 9.93 2.41
CA PRO A 96 15.16 9.05 2.00
C PRO A 96 14.81 7.55 2.00
N ASN A 97 13.71 7.16 2.63
CA ASN A 97 13.21 5.79 2.64
C ASN A 97 12.12 5.54 1.58
N GLY A 98 11.70 6.58 0.85
CA GLY A 98 10.58 6.52 -0.09
C GLY A 98 9.27 6.89 0.56
N LEU A 99 8.24 7.09 -0.26
CA LEU A 99 6.91 7.50 0.19
C LEU A 99 5.86 6.54 -0.35
N VAL A 100 5.01 6.05 0.55
CA VAL A 100 3.87 5.21 0.18
C VAL A 100 2.61 6.00 0.45
N VAL A 101 1.74 6.08 -0.56
CA VAL A 101 0.47 6.78 -0.50
C VAL A 101 -0.64 5.84 -0.94
N TYR A 102 -1.57 5.60 -0.03
CA TYR A 102 -2.83 4.94 -0.29
C TYR A 102 -3.96 5.96 -0.24
N CYS A 103 -4.72 6.04 -1.31
CA CYS A 103 -5.90 6.89 -1.39
C CYS A 103 -7.07 6.08 -1.91
N GLY A 104 -8.22 6.21 -1.29
CA GLY A 104 -9.45 5.67 -1.84
C GLY A 104 -10.67 6.05 -1.04
N THR A 105 -11.82 5.58 -1.49
CA THR A 105 -13.09 5.81 -0.80
C THR A 105 -13.64 4.45 -0.37
N ILE A 106 -13.84 4.30 0.93
CA ILE A 106 -14.45 3.11 1.53
C ILE A 106 -15.88 3.44 1.90
N VAL A 107 -16.78 2.47 1.77
CA VAL A 107 -18.14 2.60 2.29
C VAL A 107 -18.15 1.98 3.68
N THR A 108 -18.58 2.78 4.66
CA THR A 108 -18.79 2.29 6.03
C THR A 108 -20.11 1.53 6.13
N ASP A 109 -20.28 0.70 7.16
CA ASP A 109 -21.51 -0.09 7.38
C ASP A 109 -22.79 0.78 7.43
N GLU A 110 -22.65 2.05 7.82
CA GLU A 110 -23.71 3.07 7.78
C GLU A 110 -24.07 3.57 6.37
N GLY A 111 -23.49 3.00 5.31
CA GLY A 111 -23.68 3.44 3.93
C GLY A 111 -23.02 4.79 3.58
N LYS A 112 -22.26 5.38 4.51
CA LYS A 112 -21.53 6.63 4.27
C LYS A 112 -20.20 6.35 3.59
N GLU A 113 -19.94 7.13 2.54
CA GLU A 113 -18.65 7.18 1.86
C GLU A 113 -17.62 7.91 2.73
N LYS A 114 -16.53 7.23 3.06
CA LYS A 114 -15.39 7.79 3.79
C LYS A 114 -14.15 7.76 2.91
N LYS A 115 -13.54 8.92 2.72
CA LYS A 115 -12.23 9.02 2.06
C LYS A 115 -11.15 8.55 3.03
N VAL A 116 -10.34 7.62 2.55
CA VAL A 116 -9.16 7.07 3.23
C VAL A 116 -7.95 7.62 2.51
N ASN A 117 -7.13 8.35 3.24
CA ASN A 117 -5.88 8.91 2.77
C ASN A 117 -4.83 8.53 3.80
N ILE A 118 -3.94 7.62 3.43
CA ILE A 118 -2.88 7.14 4.30
C ILE A 118 -1.57 7.36 3.57
N ASP A 119 -0.66 8.05 4.24
CA ASP A 119 0.70 8.27 3.79
C ASP A 119 1.63 7.91 4.95
N PHE A 120 2.69 7.18 4.61
CA PHE A 120 3.73 6.82 5.56
C PHE A 120 5.03 6.56 4.80
N GLU A 121 6.14 6.70 5.52
CA GLU A 121 7.43 6.24 5.03
C GLU A 121 7.67 4.79 5.50
N PRO A 122 8.14 3.90 4.61
CA PRO A 122 8.53 2.56 5.00
C PRO A 122 9.89 2.60 5.73
N PHE A 123 10.12 1.66 6.65
CA PHE A 123 11.41 1.53 7.36
C PHE A 123 12.57 1.08 6.47
N LYS A 124 12.25 0.44 5.34
CA LYS A 124 13.24 0.04 4.34
C LYS A 124 13.04 0.87 3.08
N PRO A 125 14.13 1.32 2.45
CA PRO A 125 14.06 2.00 1.18
C PRO A 125 13.45 1.08 0.12
N ILE A 126 12.34 1.51 -0.47
CA ILE A 126 11.70 0.78 -1.57
C ILE A 126 12.25 1.33 -2.89
N ASN A 127 12.81 0.46 -3.74
CA ASN A 127 13.33 0.86 -5.06
C ASN A 127 12.30 0.71 -6.19
N THR A 128 11.16 0.09 -5.92
CA THR A 128 10.08 -0.12 -6.87
C THR A 128 9.13 1.07 -6.87
N SER A 129 8.87 1.64 -8.05
CA SER A 129 7.76 2.58 -8.24
C SER A 129 6.53 1.80 -8.71
N LEU A 130 5.42 1.94 -8.01
CA LEU A 130 4.16 1.28 -8.37
C LEU A 130 3.04 2.32 -8.33
N TYR A 131 2.25 2.36 -9.41
CA TYR A 131 1.02 3.12 -9.48
C TYR A 131 -0.07 2.19 -10.03
N LEU A 132 -1.08 1.90 -9.22
CA LEU A 132 -2.21 1.05 -9.58
C LEU A 132 -3.51 1.68 -9.06
N CYS A 133 -4.53 1.69 -9.91
CA CYS A 133 -5.90 2.05 -9.56
C CYS A 133 -6.78 0.82 -9.75
N ASP A 134 -7.24 0.23 -8.65
CA ASP A 134 -8.13 -0.93 -8.68
C ASP A 134 -9.26 -0.77 -7.64
N ASN A 135 -10.04 -1.82 -7.41
CA ASN A 135 -11.05 -1.92 -6.37
C ASN A 135 -10.49 -2.30 -4.99
N LYS A 136 -9.21 -2.72 -4.93
CA LYS A 136 -8.50 -3.17 -3.73
C LYS A 136 -7.17 -2.45 -3.61
N PHE A 137 -6.67 -2.31 -2.38
CA PHE A 137 -5.32 -1.83 -2.15
C PHE A 137 -4.30 -2.94 -2.42
N HIS A 138 -3.29 -2.62 -3.22
CA HIS A 138 -2.15 -3.51 -3.44
C HIS A 138 -1.11 -3.25 -2.35
N THR A 139 -1.10 -4.12 -1.33
CA THR A 139 -0.12 -4.09 -0.23
C THR A 139 0.97 -5.14 -0.39
N GLU A 140 0.98 -5.88 -1.49
CA GLU A 140 1.95 -6.95 -1.80
C GLU A 140 3.39 -6.41 -1.77
N ALA A 141 3.63 -5.24 -2.38
CA ALA A 141 4.94 -4.58 -2.38
C ALA A 141 5.44 -4.20 -0.97
N LEU A 142 4.55 -4.07 0.02
CA LEU A 142 4.94 -3.84 1.41
C LEU A 142 5.15 -5.14 2.18
N GLN A 143 4.36 -6.17 1.89
CA GLN A 143 4.49 -7.48 2.54
C GLN A 143 5.83 -8.12 2.19
N GLU A 144 6.31 -7.95 0.96
CA GLU A 144 7.60 -8.48 0.51
C GLU A 144 8.79 -7.69 1.12
N GLU A 145 8.75 -6.35 1.09
CA GLU A 145 9.85 -5.54 1.60
C GLU A 145 9.93 -5.52 3.15
N GLN A 146 8.78 -5.56 3.85
CA GLN A 146 8.72 -5.53 5.32
C GLN A 146 9.04 -6.87 5.99
N VAL A 147 9.55 -7.87 5.25
CA VAL A 147 10.24 -9.02 5.84
C VAL A 147 11.55 -8.54 6.46
N VAL A 148 11.46 -7.84 7.59
CA VAL A 148 12.49 -7.87 8.62
C VAL A 148 12.51 -9.31 9.09
N LYS A 149 13.67 -9.96 8.97
CA LYS A 149 13.98 -11.31 9.46
C LYS A 149 13.48 -11.45 10.90
N THR A 150 12.22 -11.85 11.06
CA THR A 150 11.65 -12.27 12.34
C THR A 150 11.72 -13.77 12.27
N SER A 151 12.64 -14.35 13.05
CA SER A 151 12.87 -15.77 13.29
C SER A 151 11.81 -16.74 12.70
N SER A 152 12.30 -17.53 11.77
CA SER A 152 11.75 -18.52 10.84
C SER A 152 10.63 -19.51 11.22
N SER A 153 9.83 -19.34 12.28
CA SER A 153 8.83 -20.37 12.66
C SER A 153 7.36 -20.06 12.34
N ASP A 154 6.95 -18.79 12.20
CA ASP A 154 5.50 -18.47 12.10
C ASP A 154 5.01 -18.10 10.70
N VAL A 155 5.92 -17.90 9.73
CA VAL A 155 5.56 -17.45 8.37
C VAL A 155 4.93 -18.54 7.51
N ASN A 156 5.26 -19.82 7.76
CA ASN A 156 4.77 -20.92 6.92
C ASN A 156 3.31 -21.32 7.19
N SER A 157 2.73 -20.97 8.35
CA SER A 157 1.33 -21.28 8.61
C SER A 157 0.37 -20.29 7.96
N PHE A 158 0.79 -19.04 7.72
CA PHE A 158 -0.10 -18.01 7.17
C PHE A 158 -0.13 -18.02 5.63
N TYR A 159 1.00 -18.35 4.99
CA TYR A 159 1.06 -18.48 3.53
C TYR A 159 0.31 -19.73 3.03
N PHE A 160 0.31 -20.82 3.80
CA PHE A 160 -0.35 -22.06 3.39
C PHE A 160 -1.88 -21.99 3.54
N SER A 161 -2.42 -21.20 4.49
CA SER A 161 -3.88 -21.03 4.64
C SER A 161 -4.48 -20.18 3.52
N LYS A 162 -3.86 -19.04 3.14
CA LYS A 162 -4.41 -18.15 2.10
C LYS A 162 -4.45 -18.80 0.69
N VAL A 163 -3.62 -19.81 0.41
CA VAL A 163 -3.67 -20.58 -0.86
C VAL A 163 -4.83 -21.56 -0.88
N LEU A 164 -5.33 -22.01 0.27
CA LEU A 164 -6.42 -23.00 0.36
C LEU A 164 -7.82 -22.37 0.41
N ASP A 165 -7.96 -21.10 0.80
CA ASP A 165 -9.26 -20.41 0.88
C ASP A 165 -9.71 -19.77 -0.46
N SER A 166 -8.89 -19.81 -1.50
CA SER A 166 -9.20 -19.25 -2.83
C SER A 166 -9.58 -20.35 -3.84
N ASN A 167 -10.51 -21.23 -3.47
CA ASN A 167 -11.18 -22.15 -4.40
C ASN A 167 -12.51 -21.55 -4.88
N ILE A 168 -12.44 -20.59 -5.80
CA ILE A 168 -13.51 -20.29 -6.76
C ILE A 168 -12.88 -20.20 -8.16
N THR A 169 -12.97 -21.34 -8.84
CA THR A 169 -13.12 -21.52 -10.29
C THR A 169 -12.10 -20.85 -11.22
N TYR A 170 -11.01 -21.57 -11.49
CA TYR A 170 -10.48 -21.62 -12.86
C TYR A 170 -10.82 -23.01 -13.43
N ASN A 171 -11.90 -23.06 -14.21
CA ASN A 171 -12.28 -24.26 -14.94
C ASN A 171 -11.65 -24.22 -16.35
N CYS A 172 -10.99 -25.32 -16.70
CA CYS A 172 -10.60 -25.79 -18.02
C CYS A 172 -9.52 -25.03 -18.80
N ILE A 173 -8.31 -25.62 -18.91
CA ILE A 173 -7.83 -26.33 -20.11
C ILE A 173 -6.68 -27.27 -19.71
N GLY A 174 -6.82 -28.56 -20.06
CA GLY A 174 -5.69 -29.36 -20.56
C GLY A 174 -4.85 -30.17 -19.56
N ILE A 175 -5.40 -31.30 -19.11
CA ILE A 175 -4.66 -32.53 -18.77
C ILE A 175 -3.65 -32.83 -19.91
N THR A 176 -2.37 -33.14 -19.65
CA THR A 176 -1.84 -34.51 -19.73
C THR A 176 -0.48 -34.65 -19.01
N ARG A 177 -0.56 -35.26 -17.83
CA ARG A 177 0.40 -36.18 -17.18
C ARG A 177 1.46 -36.78 -18.11
N ILE A 178 2.74 -36.75 -17.71
CA ILE A 178 3.67 -37.91 -17.71
C ILE A 178 4.82 -37.58 -16.74
N ARG A 179 4.87 -38.34 -15.65
CA ARG A 179 6.11 -38.69 -14.96
C ARG A 179 6.64 -39.95 -15.66
N SER A 180 7.91 -39.92 -16.03
CA SER A 180 8.90 -40.96 -15.77
C SER A 180 10.23 -40.27 -15.57
#